data_AF-A0A7V8DII4-F1
#
_entry.id   AF-A0A7V8DII4-F1
#
_cell.length_a   1.000
_cell.length_b   1.000
_cell.length_c   1.000
_cell.angle_alpha   90.00
_cell.angle_beta   90.00
_cell.angle_gamma   90.00
#
_symmetry.space_group_name_H-M   'P 1'
#
loop_
_entity.id
_entity.type
_entity.pdbx_description
1 polymer ?
#
loop_
_entity_poly.entity_id
_entity_poly.type
_entity_poly.pdbx_seq_one_letter_code
_entity_poly.pdbx_strand_id
1 'polypeptide(L)'
;MSYRNYYGFDRDPFAQDLRVQDVYPLPGLKAATERFMYALKLGAVSVVTGDVGSGKSTALRYAASKLHPSQYKVVCSVGSTGSMMDIMRQLCAGFDVNASSCSLAKLPRTLREIITRDLSKKANTGAHH
;
A
#
# COMPACT_ATOMS: atom_id res chain seq x y z
N MET A 1 -18.85 -33.45 -6.68
CA MET A 1 -19.48 -32.41 -5.83
C MET A 1 -18.40 -31.42 -5.45
N SER A 2 -18.57 -30.11 -5.67
CA SER A 2 -17.55 -29.11 -5.31
C SER A 2 -17.37 -29.09 -3.78
N TYR A 3 -16.12 -28.96 -3.30
CA TYR A 3 -15.79 -28.85 -1.87
C TYR A 3 -16.64 -27.76 -1.17
N ARG A 4 -16.97 -26.70 -1.90
CA ARG A 4 -17.80 -25.60 -1.42
C ARG A 4 -19.21 -26.07 -1.02
N ASN A 5 -19.81 -26.93 -1.85
CA ASN A 5 -21.15 -27.48 -1.59
C ASN A 5 -21.11 -28.61 -0.55
N TYR A 6 -20.00 -29.36 -0.49
CA TYR A 6 -19.84 -30.44 0.49
C TYR A 6 -19.71 -29.91 1.93
N TYR A 7 -18.99 -28.79 2.12
CA TYR A 7 -18.78 -28.17 3.44
C TYR A 7 -19.72 -26.99 3.73
N GLY A 8 -20.65 -26.66 2.82
CA GLY A 8 -21.62 -25.58 3.03
C GLY A 8 -21.01 -24.18 3.08
N PHE A 9 -19.92 -23.91 2.37
CA PHE A 9 -19.29 -22.58 2.36
C PHE A 9 -20.02 -21.61 1.43
N ASP A 10 -20.31 -20.40 1.90
CA ASP A 10 -20.92 -19.35 1.08
C ASP A 10 -19.98 -18.78 0.01
N ARG A 11 -18.67 -18.91 0.20
CA ARG A 11 -17.61 -18.42 -0.69
C ARG A 11 -16.38 -19.34 -0.64
N ASP A 12 -15.40 -19.09 -1.50
CA ASP A 12 -14.11 -19.78 -1.43
C ASP A 12 -13.38 -19.41 -0.11
N PRO A 13 -13.17 -20.36 0.81
CA PRO A 13 -12.52 -20.10 2.09
C PRO A 13 -11.01 -19.89 1.98
N PHE A 14 -10.38 -20.24 0.85
CA PHE A 14 -8.93 -20.14 0.63
C PHE A 14 -8.56 -19.19 -0.50
N ALA A 15 -9.43 -18.21 -0.77
CA ALA A 15 -9.15 -17.16 -1.74
C ALA A 15 -7.84 -16.43 -1.40
N GLN A 16 -6.99 -16.21 -2.41
CA GLN A 16 -5.74 -15.47 -2.24
C GLN A 16 -5.98 -14.01 -1.83
N ASP A 17 -7.12 -13.44 -2.23
CA ASP A 17 -7.49 -12.06 -1.93
C ASP A 17 -8.47 -11.98 -0.75
N LEU A 18 -7.92 -12.11 0.46
CA LEU A 18 -8.66 -11.89 1.69
C LEU A 18 -8.93 -10.39 1.87
N ARG A 19 -10.21 -10.02 1.97
CA ARG A 19 -10.63 -8.65 2.24
C ARG A 19 -10.13 -8.22 3.62
N VAL A 20 -9.70 -6.98 3.76
CA VAL A 20 -9.09 -6.49 4.99
C VAL A 20 -10.04 -6.58 6.20
N GLN A 21 -11.33 -6.37 5.98
CA GLN A 21 -12.37 -6.52 7.01
C GLN A 21 -12.55 -7.96 7.51
N ASP A 22 -12.13 -8.95 6.72
CA ASP A 22 -12.25 -10.37 7.05
C ASP A 22 -10.98 -10.90 7.75
N VAL A 23 -9.97 -10.04 7.96
CA VAL A 23 -8.72 -10.40 8.62
C VAL A 23 -8.96 -10.55 10.12
N TYR A 24 -8.62 -11.72 10.65
CA TYR A 24 -8.70 -11.97 12.09
C TYR A 24 -7.65 -11.15 12.86
N PRO A 25 -8.03 -10.38 13.90
CA PRO A 25 -7.16 -9.41 14.56
C PRO A 25 -6.22 -10.07 15.58
N LEU A 26 -5.22 -10.80 15.08
CA LEU A 26 -4.19 -11.43 15.91
C LEU A 26 -3.41 -10.37 16.72
N PRO A 27 -2.95 -10.67 17.94
CA PRO A 27 -2.14 -9.74 18.73
C PRO A 27 -0.89 -9.23 17.99
N GLY A 28 -0.23 -10.11 17.24
CA GLY A 28 0.92 -9.74 16.40
C GLY A 28 0.59 -8.73 15.30
N LEU A 29 -0.62 -8.82 14.73
CA LEU A 29 -1.10 -7.87 13.72
C LEU A 29 -1.33 -6.48 14.30
N LYS A 30 -1.88 -6.40 15.52
CA LYS A 30 -2.05 -5.14 16.24
C LYS A 30 -0.70 -4.47 16.50
N ALA A 31 0.25 -5.22 17.06
CA ALA A 31 1.59 -4.70 17.34
C ALA A 31 2.36 -4.30 16.06
N ALA A 32 2.20 -5.03 14.96
CA ALA A 32 2.78 -4.66 13.66
C ALA A 32 2.18 -3.35 13.13
N THR A 33 0.86 -3.18 13.28
CA THR A 33 0.14 -1.95 12.88
C THR A 33 0.61 -0.75 13.70
N GLU A 34 0.77 -0.88 15.01
CA GLU A 34 1.26 0.20 15.87
C GLU A 34 2.67 0.65 15.50
N ARG A 35 3.59 -0.29 15.23
CA ARG A 35 4.96 0.03 14.78
C ARG A 35 4.97 0.69 13.41
N PHE A 36 4.10 0.25 12.50
CA PHE A 36 3.92 0.87 11.19
C PHE A 36 3.46 2.32 11.32
N MET A 37 2.43 2.58 12.14
CA MET A 37 1.94 3.95 12.38
C MET A 37 2.99 4.84 13.04
N TYR A 38 3.79 4.28 13.94
CA TYR A 38 4.90 5.00 14.57
C TYR A 38 5.98 5.39 13.54
N ALA A 39 6.40 4.46 12.68
CA ALA A 39 7.36 4.75 11.61
C ALA A 39 6.84 5.81 10.63
N LEU A 40 5.55 5.74 10.26
CA LEU A 40 4.88 6.75 9.44
C LEU A 40 4.94 8.13 10.09
N LYS A 41 4.64 8.23 11.39
CA LYS A 41 4.67 9.50 12.13
C LYS A 41 6.06 10.14 12.14
N LEU A 42 7.12 9.31 12.19
CA LEU A 42 8.50 9.77 12.16
C LEU A 42 9.01 10.10 10.75
N GLY A 43 8.29 9.70 9.69
CA GLY A 43 8.83 9.70 8.33
C GLY A 43 9.99 8.71 8.15
N ALA A 44 10.02 7.65 8.96
CA ALA A 44 11.09 6.66 8.99
C ALA A 44 10.87 5.55 7.95
N VAL A 45 11.96 4.86 7.60
CA VAL A 45 11.91 3.61 6.83
C VAL A 45 11.70 2.45 7.81
N SER A 46 10.68 1.61 7.54
CA SER A 46 10.40 0.39 8.33
C SER A 46 10.55 -0.86 7.49
N VAL A 47 11.12 -1.92 8.06
CA VAL A 47 11.25 -3.24 7.44
C VAL A 47 10.42 -4.26 8.21
N VAL A 48 9.60 -5.04 7.51
CA VAL A 48 8.79 -6.13 8.09
C VAL A 48 9.36 -7.47 7.64
N THR A 49 9.82 -8.27 8.60
CA THR A 49 10.45 -9.58 8.36
C THR A 49 9.59 -10.72 8.91
N GLY A 50 9.91 -11.95 8.49
CA GLY A 50 9.22 -13.18 8.90
C GLY A 50 9.16 -14.20 7.77
N ASP A 51 8.76 -15.42 8.10
CA ASP A 51 8.79 -16.56 7.18
C ASP A 51 7.80 -16.45 6.02
N VAL A 52 8.00 -17.26 4.98
CA VAL A 52 7.05 -17.35 3.85
C VAL A 52 5.69 -17.80 4.39
N GLY A 53 4.61 -17.13 3.99
CA GLY A 53 3.26 -17.42 4.46
C GLY A 53 2.90 -16.86 5.85
N SER A 54 3.80 -16.16 6.55
CA SER A 54 3.51 -15.60 7.88
C SER A 54 2.60 -14.37 7.90
N GLY A 55 2.09 -13.93 6.74
CA GLY A 55 1.14 -12.82 6.65
C GLY A 55 1.76 -11.42 6.58
N LYS A 56 3.04 -11.26 6.24
CA LYS A 56 3.71 -9.95 6.09
C LYS A 56 2.94 -8.97 5.19
N SER A 57 2.59 -9.40 3.97
CA SER A 57 1.83 -8.58 3.03
C SER A 57 0.42 -8.27 3.55
N THR A 58 -0.21 -9.23 4.23
CA THR A 58 -1.51 -9.06 4.88
C THR A 58 -1.43 -8.02 6.00
N ALA A 59 -0.37 -8.04 6.81
CA ALA A 59 -0.16 -7.09 7.89
C ALA A 59 0.04 -5.66 7.38
N LEU A 60 0.84 -5.49 6.31
CA LEU A 60 1.02 -4.19 5.66
C LEU A 60 -0.28 -3.67 5.04
N ARG A 61 -1.05 -4.53 4.35
CA ARG A 61 -2.34 -4.16 3.76
C ARG A 61 -3.35 -3.77 4.85
N TYR A 62 -3.39 -4.53 5.94
CA TYR A 62 -4.24 -4.23 7.10
C TYR A 62 -3.86 -2.89 7.75
N ALA A 63 -2.57 -2.65 7.99
CA ALA A 63 -2.10 -1.39 8.58
C ALA A 63 -2.38 -0.20 7.67
N ALA A 64 -2.12 -0.33 6.36
CA ALA A 64 -2.41 0.70 5.36
C ALA A 64 -3.91 1.02 5.26
N SER A 65 -4.80 0.04 5.47
CA SER A 65 -6.25 0.27 5.48
C SER A 65 -6.74 1.20 6.60
N LYS A 66 -5.91 1.41 7.64
CA LYS A 66 -6.23 2.33 8.75
C LYS A 66 -5.86 3.78 8.42
N LEU A 67 -5.18 4.03 7.30
CA LEU A 67 -4.83 5.37 6.87
C LEU A 67 -6.04 6.04 6.22
N HIS A 68 -6.31 7.29 6.60
CA HIS A 68 -7.38 8.04 6.00
C HIS A 68 -7.01 8.41 4.55
N PRO A 69 -7.84 8.10 3.53
CA PRO A 69 -7.50 8.30 2.13
C PRO A 69 -7.36 9.76 1.73
N SER A 70 -8.02 10.69 2.46
CA SER A 70 -7.78 12.12 2.24
C SER A 70 -6.39 12.55 2.71
N GLN A 71 -5.78 11.82 3.66
CA GLN A 71 -4.50 12.17 4.28
C GLN A 71 -3.32 11.50 3.58
N TYR A 72 -3.48 10.24 3.19
CA TYR A 72 -2.42 9.39 2.67
C TYR A 72 -2.77 8.81 1.31
N LYS A 73 -1.80 8.77 0.40
CA LYS A 73 -1.84 7.99 -0.83
C LYS A 73 -0.87 6.80 -0.68
N VAL A 74 -1.40 5.59 -0.72
CA VAL A 74 -0.62 4.35 -0.55
C VAL A 74 -0.23 3.83 -1.92
N VAL A 75 1.08 3.69 -2.17
CA VAL A 75 1.61 3.12 -3.42
C VAL A 75 2.27 1.78 -3.13
N CYS A 76 1.68 0.71 -3.65
CA CYS A 76 2.25 -0.63 -3.57
C CYS A 76 3.25 -0.84 -4.70
N SER A 77 4.50 -1.13 -4.36
CA SER A 77 5.52 -1.56 -5.31
C SER A 77 5.80 -3.05 -5.07
N VAL A 78 5.75 -3.84 -6.15
CA VAL A 78 6.13 -5.26 -6.10
C VAL A 78 7.61 -5.34 -6.44
N GLY A 79 8.36 -6.08 -5.63
CA GLY A 79 9.77 -6.35 -5.88
C GLY A 79 9.95 -6.98 -7.24
N SER A 80 10.35 -6.17 -8.22
CA SER A 80 10.87 -6.65 -9.49
C SER A 80 12.39 -6.79 -9.36
N THR A 81 12.99 -7.75 -10.04
CA THR A 81 14.44 -7.80 -10.33
C THR A 81 14.95 -6.58 -11.13
N GLY A 82 14.06 -5.64 -11.40
CA GLY A 82 14.26 -4.44 -12.18
C GLY A 82 15.21 -3.42 -11.55
N SER A 83 15.63 -2.50 -12.41
CA SER A 83 16.51 -1.39 -12.08
C SER A 83 15.80 -0.34 -11.21
N MET A 84 16.54 0.64 -10.68
CA MET A 84 15.97 1.85 -10.05
C MET A 84 14.87 2.51 -10.91
N MET A 85 14.95 2.38 -12.24
CA MET A 85 13.95 2.89 -13.16
C MET A 85 12.59 2.22 -13.00
N ASP A 86 12.55 0.93 -12.68
CA ASP A 86 11.30 0.18 -12.54
C ASP A 86 10.58 0.54 -11.24
N ILE A 87 11.33 0.76 -10.16
CA ILE A 87 10.80 1.34 -8.92
C ILE A 87 10.20 2.72 -9.19
N MET A 88 10.93 3.58 -9.92
CA MET A 88 10.46 4.93 -10.25
C MET A 88 9.20 4.92 -11.12
N ARG A 89 9.10 3.98 -12.08
CA ARG A 89 7.89 3.79 -12.89
C ARG A 89 6.72 3.30 -12.06
N GLN A 90 6.93 2.33 -11.16
CA GLN A 90 5.87 1.85 -10.26
C GLN A 90 5.37 2.95 -9.32
N LEU A 91 6.28 3.79 -8.81
CA LEU A 91 5.90 4.98 -8.03
C LEU A 91 5.06 5.94 -8.88
N CYS A 92 5.53 6.30 -10.08
CA CYS A 92 4.79 7.17 -11.00
C CYS A 92 3.41 6.60 -11.35
N ALA A 93 3.33 5.31 -11.66
CA ALA A 93 2.07 4.61 -11.93
C ALA A 93 1.13 4.66 -10.71
N GLY A 94 1.67 4.52 -9.49
CA GLY A 94 0.91 4.69 -8.26
C GLY A 94 0.36 6.10 -8.05
N PHE A 95 0.95 7.12 -8.68
CA PHE A 95 0.46 8.49 -8.74
C PHE A 95 -0.37 8.80 -9.99
N ASP A 96 -0.78 7.78 -10.74
CA ASP A 96 -1.57 7.88 -11.98
C ASP A 96 -0.83 8.61 -13.12
N VAL A 97 0.50 8.44 -13.17
CA VAL A 97 1.39 9.07 -14.15
C VAL A 97 1.92 8.04 -15.14
N ASN A 98 1.64 8.25 -16.43
CA ASN A 98 2.22 7.43 -17.49
C ASN A 98 3.68 7.81 -17.74
N ALA A 99 4.57 7.06 -17.10
CA ALA A 99 6.03 7.21 -17.15
C ALA A 99 6.70 6.54 -18.38
N SER A 100 5.93 6.08 -19.36
CA SER A 100 6.34 5.15 -20.43
C SER A 100 7.52 5.64 -21.30
N SER A 101 7.76 6.97 -21.34
CA SER A 101 8.79 7.60 -22.19
C SER A 101 9.77 8.50 -21.39
N CYS A 102 9.73 8.46 -20.07
CA CYS A 102 10.58 9.33 -19.25
C CYS A 102 11.96 8.70 -18.98
N SER A 103 13.01 9.46 -19.29
CA SER A 103 14.38 9.20 -18.81
C SER A 103 14.41 9.17 -17.27
N LEU A 104 15.34 8.40 -16.69
CA LEU A 104 15.55 8.30 -15.24
C LEU A 104 15.73 9.67 -14.57
N ALA A 105 16.29 10.65 -15.27
CA ALA A 105 16.47 12.01 -14.75
C ALA A 105 15.15 12.82 -14.67
N LYS A 106 14.14 12.46 -15.48
CA LYS A 106 12.85 13.14 -15.54
C LYS A 106 11.87 12.61 -14.48
N LEU A 107 11.89 11.30 -14.20
CA LEU A 107 10.94 10.66 -13.29
C LEU A 107 10.89 11.30 -11.88
N PRO A 108 12.03 11.57 -11.19
CA PRO A 108 12.00 12.19 -9.88
C PRO A 108 11.45 13.62 -9.91
N ARG A 109 11.72 14.37 -10.99
CA ARG A 109 11.22 15.75 -11.16
C ARG A 109 9.70 15.74 -11.32
N THR A 110 9.18 14.91 -12.22
CA THR A 110 7.75 14.76 -12.44
C THR A 110 7.03 14.29 -11.17
N LEU A 111 7.62 13.34 -10.42
CA LEU A 111 7.06 12.89 -9.15
C LEU A 111 6.98 14.03 -8.13
N ARG A 112 8.06 14.83 -8.00
CA ARG A 112 8.10 15.98 -7.08
C ARG A 112 7.06 17.05 -7.45
N GLU A 113 6.91 17.36 -8.74
CA GLU A 113 5.92 18.31 -9.23
C GLU A 113 4.50 17.88 -8.86
N ILE A 114 4.19 16.59 -9.03
CA ILE A 114 2.86 16.04 -8.75
C ILE A 114 2.57 16.01 -7.26
N ILE A 115 3.53 15.56 -6.44
CA ILE A 115 3.39 15.60 -4.99
C ILE A 115 3.13 17.04 -4.52
N THR A 116 3.90 18.01 -5.03
CA THR A 116 3.72 19.43 -4.66
C THR A 116 2.35 19.96 -5.08
N ARG A 117 1.89 19.61 -6.29
CA ARG A 117 0.58 19.99 -6.81
C ARG A 117 -0.58 19.39 -5.99
N ASP A 118 -0.47 18.13 -5.61
CA ASP A 118 -1.53 17.44 -4.86
C ASP A 118 -1.58 17.95 -3.41
N LEU A 119 -0.42 18.27 -2.83
CA LEU A 119 -0.34 18.94 -1.52
C LEU A 119 -0.94 20.35 -1.55
N SER A 120 -0.68 21.14 -2.59
CA SER A 120 -1.22 22.51 -2.69
C SER A 120 -2.74 22.54 -2.89
N LYS A 121 -3.29 21.62 -3.70
CA LYS A 121 -4.74 21.47 -3.84
C LYS A 121 -5.42 21.17 -2.51
N LYS A 122 -4.83 20.27 -1.73
CA LYS A 122 -5.38 19.84 -0.45
C LYS A 122 -5.33 20.94 0.62
N ALA A 123 -4.30 21.79 0.60
CA ALA A 123 -4.24 22.97 1.47
C ALA A 123 -5.40 23.94 1.22
N ASN A 124 -5.82 24.11 -0.04
CA ASN A 124 -6.92 25.01 -0.40
C ASN A 124 -8.31 24.43 -0.09
N THR A 125 -8.49 23.11 -0.15
CA THR A 125 -9.78 22.48 0.19
C THR A 125 -10.04 22.40 1.70
N GLY A 126 -8.99 22.40 2.52
CA GLY A 126 -9.12 22.37 3.99
C GLY A 126 -9.50 23.70 4.65
N ALA A 127 -9.59 24.81 3.91
CA ALA A 127 -9.91 26.14 4.44
C ALA A 127 -11.42 26.44 4.55
N HIS A 128 -12.28 25.47 4.23
CA HIS A 128 -13.74 25.65 4.19
C HIS A 128 -14.53 24.75 5.18
N HIS A 129 -13.86 24.16 6.18
CA HIS A 129 -14.52 23.42 7.26
C HIS A 129 -14.03 23.85 8.64
#